data_AF-A0A1G2C959-F1
#
_entry.id   AF-A0A1G2C959-F1
#
_cell.length_a   1.000
_cell.length_b   1.000
_cell.length_c   1.000
_cell.angle_alpha   90.00
_cell.angle_beta   90.00
_cell.angle_gamma   90.00
#
_symmetry.space_group_name_H-M   'P 1'
#
loop_
_entity.id
_entity.type
_entity.pdbx_description
1 polymer ?
#
loop_
_entity_poly.entity_id
_entity_poly.type
_entity_poly.pdbx_seq_one_letter_code
_entity_poly.pdbx_strand_id
1 'polypeptide(L)'
;MLRLRGSLEVYLVDDRTMRHLNRRYRGKDKPANVLSFPWPRQFIAFNAGSRPMGEIYLGPDHIRRHKEDIAFMAVHGLLHLAGYDHERAGDRARMERKERVIMRSVS
;
A
#
# COMPACT_ATOMS: atom_id res chain seq x y z
N MET A 1 12.01 -8.95 -13.32
CA MET A 1 11.84 -9.54 -11.98
C MET A 1 11.51 -8.43 -10.98
N LEU A 2 10.47 -8.55 -10.14
CA LEU A 2 10.25 -7.65 -8.98
C LEU A 2 10.91 -8.32 -7.77
N ARG A 3 11.86 -7.66 -7.12
CA ARG A 3 12.55 -8.19 -5.93
C ARG A 3 12.50 -7.13 -4.84
N LEU A 4 11.83 -7.45 -3.75
CA LEU A 4 11.72 -6.60 -2.57
C LEU A 4 12.43 -7.33 -1.42
N ARG A 5 13.20 -6.60 -0.61
CA ARG A 5 13.92 -7.13 0.56
C ARG A 5 13.74 -6.14 1.70
N GLY A 6 13.20 -6.60 2.81
CA GLY A 6 12.88 -5.73 3.93
C GLY A 6 11.79 -6.27 4.83
N SER A 7 11.46 -5.48 5.85
CA SER A 7 10.26 -5.62 6.66
C SER A 7 9.13 -4.75 6.10
N LEU A 8 7.90 -5.22 6.26
CA LEU A 8 6.68 -4.52 5.90
C LEU A 8 5.71 -4.64 7.08
N GLU A 9 5.13 -3.53 7.50
CA GLU A 9 4.07 -3.53 8.51
C GLU A 9 2.72 -3.36 7.82
N VAL A 10 1.75 -4.19 8.20
CA VAL A 10 0.40 -4.14 7.67
C VAL A 10 -0.59 -4.01 8.82
N TYR A 11 -1.39 -2.96 8.77
CA TYR A 11 -2.39 -2.61 9.77
C TYR A 11 -3.78 -2.80 9.18
N LEU A 12 -4.64 -3.52 9.90
CA LEU A 12 -6.08 -3.57 9.63
C LEU A 12 -6.76 -2.59 10.59
N VAL A 13 -7.40 -1.56 10.06
CA VAL A 13 -7.96 -0.47 10.87
C VAL A 13 -9.41 -0.19 10.56
N ASP A 14 -10.14 0.32 11.55
CA ASP A 14 -11.52 0.76 11.37
C ASP A 14 -11.63 2.04 10.51
N ASP A 15 -12.85 2.36 10.07
CA ASP A 15 -13.11 3.55 9.26
C ASP A 15 -12.76 4.86 9.95
N ARG A 16 -12.88 4.90 11.28
CA ARG A 16 -12.63 6.11 12.07
C ARG A 16 -11.14 6.45 12.00
N THR A 17 -10.30 5.45 12.24
CA THR A 17 -8.84 5.53 12.15
C THR A 17 -8.43 5.82 10.71
N MET A 18 -8.99 5.11 9.74
CA MET A 18 -8.69 5.32 8.33
C MET A 18 -9.04 6.74 7.86
N ARG A 19 -10.22 7.26 8.23
CA ARG A 19 -10.64 8.64 7.93
C ARG A 19 -9.70 9.66 8.57
N HIS A 20 -9.29 9.42 9.83
CA HIS A 20 -8.32 10.28 10.51
C HIS A 20 -6.99 10.35 9.73
N LEU A 21 -6.44 9.20 9.34
CA LEU A 21 -5.19 9.12 8.58
C LEU A 21 -5.33 9.79 7.20
N ASN A 22 -6.40 9.50 6.46
CA ASN A 22 -6.63 10.05 5.13
C ASN A 22 -6.80 11.58 5.17
N ARG A 23 -7.48 12.11 6.20
CA ARG A 23 -7.58 13.55 6.42
C ARG A 23 -6.22 14.17 6.74
N ARG A 24 -5.47 13.56 7.65
CA ARG A 24 -4.17 14.08 8.11
C ARG A 24 -3.13 14.12 6.99
N TYR A 25 -3.03 13.07 6.20
CA TYR A 25 -1.94 12.92 5.23
C TYR A 25 -2.31 13.25 3.78
N ARG A 26 -3.61 13.22 3.43
CA ARG A 26 -4.09 13.51 2.06
C ARG A 26 -5.12 14.63 2.01
N GLY A 27 -5.50 15.22 3.14
CA GLY A 27 -6.55 16.26 3.22
C GLY A 27 -7.96 15.74 2.91
N LYS A 28 -8.18 14.43 2.87
CA LYS A 28 -9.46 13.82 2.47
C LYS A 28 -10.23 13.34 3.68
N ASP A 29 -11.32 14.02 4.03
CA ASP A 29 -12.15 13.70 5.20
C ASP A 29 -13.16 12.55 4.94
N LYS A 30 -12.64 11.41 4.51
CA LYS A 30 -13.37 10.15 4.30
C LYS A 30 -12.44 8.95 4.52
N PRO A 31 -12.95 7.77 4.90
CA PRO A 31 -12.13 6.56 4.86
C PRO A 31 -11.61 6.28 3.45
N ALA A 32 -10.48 5.59 3.38
CA ALA A 32 -9.88 5.06 2.16
C ALA A 32 -9.84 3.54 2.24
N ASN A 33 -9.64 2.89 1.11
CA ASN A 33 -9.51 1.44 1.01
C ASN A 33 -8.13 1.01 1.52
N VAL A 34 -7.09 1.70 1.02
CA VAL A 34 -5.69 1.52 1.43
C VAL A 34 -4.96 2.86 1.53
N LEU A 35 -4.04 2.95 2.49
CA LEU A 35 -3.00 3.98 2.56
C LEU A 35 -1.63 3.30 2.68
N SER A 36 -0.61 3.89 2.08
CA SER A 36 0.75 3.35 2.10
C SER A 36 1.74 4.46 2.43
N PHE A 37 2.59 4.22 3.43
CA PHE A 37 3.54 5.19 3.95
C PHE A 37 4.95 4.62 3.83
N PRO A 38 5.77 5.09 2.87
CA PRO A 38 7.15 4.63 2.75
C PRO A 38 7.98 5.16 3.92
N TRP A 39 8.85 4.29 4.47
CA TRP A 39 9.85 4.77 5.42
C TRP A 39 10.80 5.77 4.73
N PRO A 40 11.18 6.87 5.38
CA PRO A 40 12.10 7.82 4.78
C PRO A 40 13.42 7.13 4.41
N ARG A 41 13.92 7.35 3.20
CA ARG A 41 15.18 6.74 2.72
C ARG A 41 16.41 7.05 3.58
N GLN A 42 16.33 8.07 4.42
CA GLN A 42 17.40 8.48 5.35
C GLN A 42 17.41 7.63 6.63
N PHE A 43 16.33 6.92 6.94
CA PHE A 43 16.23 5.93 8.01
C PHE A 43 16.83 4.57 7.62
N ILE A 44 17.85 4.54 6.75
CA ILE A 44 18.70 3.36 6.59
C ILE A 44 19.49 3.24 7.90
N ALA A 45 18.85 2.63 8.89
CA ALA A 45 19.40 2.41 10.20
C ALA A 45 20.65 1.54 10.05
N PHE A 46 21.79 2.15 10.39
CA PHE A 46 22.89 1.48 11.07
C PHE A 46 22.34 0.29 11.89
N ASN A 47 22.72 -0.94 11.56
CA ASN A 47 22.51 -2.16 12.36
C ASN A 47 21.21 -2.99 12.28
N ALA A 48 20.33 -2.84 11.28
CA ALA A 48 19.21 -3.79 11.12
C ALA A 48 19.37 -4.64 9.84
N GLY A 49 19.47 -5.97 9.99
CA GLY A 49 19.59 -6.94 8.89
C GLY A 49 18.43 -6.97 7.87
N SER A 50 17.47 -6.04 7.95
CA SER A 50 16.41 -5.85 6.96
C SER A 50 16.09 -4.36 6.81
N ARG A 51 15.94 -3.89 5.57
CA ARG A 51 15.59 -2.49 5.27
C ARG A 51 14.08 -2.30 5.41
N PRO A 52 13.56 -1.45 6.33
CA PRO A 52 12.13 -1.25 6.44
C PRO A 52 11.58 -0.62 5.16
N MET A 53 10.50 -1.18 4.61
CA MET A 53 9.92 -0.74 3.35
C MET A 53 8.87 0.35 3.56
N GLY A 54 8.00 0.16 4.53
CA GLY A 54 6.89 1.06 4.80
C GLY A 54 5.84 0.41 5.69
N GLU A 55 4.74 1.14 5.82
CA GLU A 55 3.51 0.69 6.46
C GLU A 55 2.38 0.70 5.42
N ILE A 56 1.50 -0.30 5.49
CA ILE A 56 0.24 -0.34 4.74
C ILE A 56 -0.90 -0.38 5.74
N TYR A 57 -1.86 0.52 5.59
CA TYR A 57 -3.11 0.53 6.35
C TYR A 57 -4.24 0.11 5.42
N LEU A 58 -4.97 -0.93 5.79
CA LEU A 58 -6.14 -1.44 5.07
C LEU A 58 -7.39 -1.21 5.91
N GLY A 59 -8.46 -0.74 5.27
CA GLY A 59 -9.77 -0.59 5.89
C GLY A 59 -10.69 -1.76 5.50
N PRO A 60 -10.64 -2.94 6.16
CA PRO A 60 -11.34 -4.14 5.72
C PRO A 60 -12.86 -3.93 5.56
N ASP A 61 -13.50 -3.20 6.48
CA ASP A 61 -14.93 -2.88 6.37
C ASP A 61 -15.24 -1.96 5.19
N HIS A 62 -14.36 -0.99 4.91
CA HIS A 62 -14.50 -0.11 3.77
C HIS A 62 -14.33 -0.85 2.45
N ILE A 63 -13.29 -1.66 2.33
CA ILE A 63 -13.00 -2.53 1.18
C ILE A 63 -14.21 -3.44 0.92
N ARG A 64 -14.68 -4.15 1.95
CA ARG A 64 -15.82 -5.07 1.84
C ARG A 64 -17.10 -4.37 1.39
N ARG A 65 -17.43 -3.21 1.97
CA ARG A 65 -18.64 -2.46 1.57
C ARG A 65 -18.59 -2.00 0.12
N HIS A 66 -17.41 -1.73 -0.43
CA HIS A 66 -17.21 -1.36 -1.83
C HIS A 66 -17.00 -2.58 -2.75
N LYS A 67 -17.13 -3.80 -2.23
CA LYS A 67 -16.96 -5.06 -2.97
C LYS A 67 -15.59 -5.19 -3.64
N GLU A 68 -14.57 -4.63 -3.01
CA GLU A 68 -13.19 -4.75 -3.45
C GLU A 68 -12.48 -5.93 -2.79
N ASP A 69 -11.36 -6.35 -3.38
CA ASP A 69 -10.54 -7.43 -2.88
C ASP A 69 -9.43 -6.89 -1.97
N ILE A 70 -9.37 -7.39 -0.73
CA ILE A 70 -8.35 -7.01 0.25
C ILE A 70 -6.94 -7.44 -0.18
N ALA A 71 -6.80 -8.58 -0.87
CA ALA A 71 -5.52 -9.04 -1.40
C ALA A 71 -5.04 -8.08 -2.50
N PHE A 72 -5.94 -7.66 -3.39
CA PHE A 72 -5.65 -6.65 -4.39
C PHE A 72 -5.22 -5.31 -3.76
N MET A 73 -5.93 -4.84 -2.73
CA MET A 73 -5.55 -3.61 -2.00
C MET A 73 -4.20 -3.71 -1.31
N ALA A 74 -3.86 -4.88 -0.74
CA ALA A 74 -2.55 -5.12 -0.16
C ALA A 74 -1.43 -5.09 -1.22
N VAL A 75 -1.66 -5.74 -2.37
CA VAL A 75 -0.71 -5.73 -3.51
C VAL A 75 -0.55 -4.31 -4.07
N HIS A 76 -1.65 -3.56 -4.20
CA HIS A 76 -1.64 -2.16 -4.65
C HIS A 76 -0.78 -1.29 -3.72
N GLY A 77 -0.99 -1.39 -2.40
CA GLY A 77 -0.20 -0.67 -1.42
C GLY A 77 1.29 -1.06 -1.44
N LEU A 78 1.59 -2.35 -1.59
CA LEU A 78 2.97 -2.85 -1.72
C LEU A 78 3.68 -2.28 -2.95
N LEU A 79 2.97 -2.19 -4.08
CA LEU A 79 3.53 -1.62 -5.31
C LEU A 79 3.83 -0.13 -5.16
N HIS A 80 2.99 0.63 -4.44
CA HIS A 80 3.32 2.01 -4.08
C HIS A 80 4.59 2.10 -3.21
N LEU A 81 4.74 1.25 -2.20
CA LEU A 81 5.98 1.19 -1.40
C LEU A 81 7.21 0.78 -2.23
N ALA A 82 7.01 0.00 -3.30
CA ALA A 82 8.04 -0.37 -4.27
C ALA A 82 8.36 0.75 -5.28
N GLY A 83 7.68 1.90 -5.21
CA GLY A 83 7.88 3.05 -6.10
C GLY A 83 7.13 2.97 -7.42
N TYR A 84 6.10 2.13 -7.52
CA TYR A 84 5.14 2.21 -8.62
C TYR A 84 4.09 3.26 -8.30
N ASP A 85 3.57 3.89 -9.35
CA ASP A 85 2.53 4.91 -9.24
C ASP A 85 1.54 4.78 -10.40
N HIS A 86 0.35 5.35 -10.24
CA HIS A 86 -0.72 5.30 -11.22
C HIS A 86 -1.24 6.70 -11.61
N GLU A 87 -0.58 7.78 -11.19
CA GLU A 87 -0.98 9.15 -11.56
C GLU A 87 -0.81 9.46 -13.05
N ARG A 88 0.19 8.87 -13.73
CA ARG A 88 0.45 9.07 -15.17
C ARG A 88 0.07 7.82 -15.97
N ALA A 89 -0.44 7.99 -17.18
CA ALA A 89 -0.95 6.88 -18.01
C ALA A 89 0.10 5.76 -18.26
N GLY A 90 1.36 6.11 -18.52
CA GLY A 90 2.44 5.14 -18.72
C GLY A 90 2.78 4.36 -17.44
N ASP A 91 2.82 5.05 -16.30
CA ASP A 91 3.12 4.47 -14.99
C ASP A 91 1.98 3.56 -14.52
N ARG A 92 0.73 4.00 -14.73
CA ARG A 92 -0.49 3.24 -14.47
C ARG A 92 -0.49 1.90 -15.21
N ALA A 93 -0.26 1.90 -16.52
CA ALA A 93 -0.25 0.66 -17.29
C ALA A 93 0.85 -0.31 -16.80
N ARG A 94 1.98 0.21 -16.34
CA ARG A 94 3.07 -0.60 -15.75
C ARG A 94 2.67 -1.19 -14.40
N MET A 95 2.03 -0.40 -13.53
CA MET A 95 1.54 -0.85 -12.23
C MET A 95 0.42 -1.89 -12.39
N GLU A 96 -0.58 -1.65 -13.24
CA GLU A 96 -1.69 -2.58 -13.50
C GLU A 96 -1.21 -3.94 -14.04
N ARG A 97 -0.20 -3.93 -14.92
CA ARG A 97 0.44 -5.19 -15.36
C ARG A 97 1.08 -5.95 -14.20
N LYS A 98 1.70 -5.24 -13.26
CA LYS A 98 2.31 -5.87 -12.07
C LYS A 98 1.27 -6.40 -11.10
N GLU A 99 0.23 -5.63 -10.83
CA GLU A 99 -0.91 -6.06 -10.01
C GLU A 99 -1.47 -7.37 -10.56
N ARG A 100 -1.79 -7.42 -11.85
CA ARG A 100 -2.34 -8.63 -12.49
C ARG A 100 -1.42 -9.83 -12.37
N VAL A 101 -0.12 -9.66 -12.59
CA VAL A 101 0.85 -10.75 -12.48
C VAL A 101 0.93 -11.29 -11.06
N ILE A 102 0.96 -10.41 -10.05
CA ILE A 102 1.05 -10.79 -8.64
C ILE A 102 -0.25 -11.45 -8.17
N MET A 103 -1.40 -10.88 -8.55
CA MET A 103 -2.72 -11.41 -8.17
C MET A 103 -2.93 -12.85 -8.62
N ARG A 104 -2.44 -13.23 -9.82
CA ARG A 104 -2.47 -14.63 -10.30
C ARG A 104 -1.70 -15.63 -9.43
N SER A 105 -0.90 -15.15 -8.49
CA SER A 105 -0.10 -16.00 -7.57
C SER A 105 -0.65 -16.01 -6.15
N VAL A 106 -1.64 -15.17 -5.83
CA VAL A 106 -2.22 -15.04 -4.48
C VAL A 106 -3.75 -15.18 -4.47
N SER A 107 -4.34 -15.50 -5.62
CA SER A 107 -5.77 -15.71 -5.86
C SER A 107 -5.95 -16.80 -6.90
#